data_AF-A0A2G9P0L6-F1
#
_entry.id   AF-A0A2G9P0L6-F1
#
_cell.length_a   1.000
_cell.length_b   1.000
_cell.length_c   1.000
_cell.angle_alpha   90.00
_cell.angle_beta   90.00
_cell.angle_gamma   90.00
#
_symmetry.space_group_name_H-M   'P 1'
#
loop_
_entity.id
_entity.type
_entity.pdbx_description
1 polymer ?
#
loop_
_entity_poly.entity_id
_entity_poly.type
_entity_poly.pdbx_seq_one_letter_code
_entity_poly.pdbx_strand_id
1 'polypeptide(L)'
;MEEILLKFQPGILPHFFIMQTLANLSVANVFGMVPFLNSILGTMLPMLGMAKQDPMKAVFCVALQRFSESILEYLANLDKAPDPTVRKDTFSNDLFNAYDILFNNWLQNRESKVRLAVVEALGPMSHLLPNEKLEEHLPRLIPGILSLYKKNVEAFYVTKVSGMTEILQRLP
;
A
#
# COMPACT_ATOMS: atom_id res chain seq x y z
N MET A 1 -2.94 17.24 12.83
CA MET A 1 -2.11 16.16 12.23
C MET A 1 -0.74 16.10 12.89
N GLU A 2 -0.09 17.24 13.09
CA GLU A 2 1.22 17.36 13.72
C GLU A 2 1.34 16.64 15.08
N GLU A 3 0.37 16.78 15.98
CA GLU A 3 0.42 16.10 17.29
C GLU A 3 0.42 14.55 17.21
N ILE A 4 -0.23 13.98 16.18
CA ILE A 4 -0.23 12.52 15.97
C ILE A 4 1.14 12.09 15.43
N LEU A 5 1.74 12.88 14.55
CA LEU A 5 3.08 12.62 14.01
C LEU A 5 4.16 12.67 15.09
N LEU A 6 4.01 13.52 16.12
CA LEU A 6 4.93 13.56 17.26
C LEU A 6 4.96 12.26 18.08
N LYS A 7 3.83 11.53 18.12
CA LYS A 7 3.70 10.23 18.81
C LYS A 7 3.98 9.04 17.89
N PHE A 8 3.97 9.25 16.59
CA PHE A 8 4.28 8.26 15.57
C PHE A 8 5.77 8.33 15.25
N GLN A 9 6.60 7.66 16.05
CA GLN A 9 8.06 7.76 15.98
C GLN A 9 8.68 6.55 15.27
N PRO A 10 9.71 6.75 14.42
CA PRO A 10 10.34 5.65 13.70
C PRO A 10 10.95 4.64 14.68
N GLY A 11 10.82 3.35 14.36
CA GLY A 11 11.40 2.26 15.17
C GLY A 11 10.59 1.86 16.41
N ILE A 12 9.42 2.44 16.64
CA ILE A 12 8.47 1.98 17.68
C ILE A 12 7.22 1.47 16.98
N LEU A 13 6.88 0.19 17.18
CA LEU A 13 5.69 -0.40 16.57
C LEU A 13 4.42 0.26 17.17
N PRO A 14 3.58 0.91 16.35
CA PRO A 14 2.39 1.60 16.85
C PRO A 14 1.32 0.58 17.26
N HIS A 15 0.37 1.04 18.08
CA HIS A 15 -0.82 0.26 18.37
C HIS A 15 -1.66 0.04 17.09
N PHE A 16 -2.29 -1.13 16.96
CA PHE A 16 -3.12 -1.51 15.81
C PHE A 16 -4.10 -0.41 15.37
N PHE A 17 -4.84 0.16 16.32
CA PHE A 17 -5.83 1.21 16.03
C PHE A 17 -5.23 2.53 15.54
N ILE A 18 -3.96 2.83 15.84
CA ILE A 18 -3.30 4.01 15.28
C ILE A 18 -3.14 3.83 13.78
N MET A 19 -2.62 2.67 13.33
CA MET A 19 -2.50 2.35 11.92
C MET A 19 -3.85 2.34 11.21
N GLN A 20 -4.86 1.71 11.83
CA GLN A 20 -6.21 1.66 11.27
C GLN A 20 -6.82 3.06 11.13
N THR A 21 -6.59 3.94 12.10
CA THR A 21 -7.09 5.31 12.08
C THR A 21 -6.42 6.12 10.97
N LEU A 22 -5.10 6.01 10.82
CA LEU A 22 -4.38 6.67 9.72
C LEU A 22 -4.89 6.20 8.36
N ALA A 23 -5.13 4.90 8.19
CA ALA A 23 -5.66 4.32 6.97
C ALA A 23 -7.08 4.84 6.64
N ASN A 24 -7.96 4.94 7.65
CA ASN A 24 -9.31 5.45 7.46
C ASN A 24 -9.31 6.96 7.18
N LEU A 25 -8.42 7.70 7.85
CA LEU A 25 -8.32 9.15 7.69
C LEU A 25 -7.78 9.54 6.31
N SER A 26 -6.85 8.76 5.73
CA SER A 26 -6.29 9.07 4.41
C SER A 26 -7.33 9.08 3.30
N VAL A 27 -8.34 8.21 3.38
CA VAL A 27 -9.46 8.18 2.43
C VAL A 27 -10.60 9.12 2.82
N ALA A 28 -10.83 9.35 4.10
CA ALA A 28 -11.88 10.27 4.55
C ALA A 28 -11.51 11.75 4.33
N ASN A 29 -10.22 12.07 4.29
CA ASN A 29 -9.70 13.43 4.11
C ASN A 29 -8.44 13.42 3.23
N VAL A 30 -8.63 13.10 1.95
CA VAL A 30 -7.54 12.98 0.97
C VAL A 30 -6.68 14.25 0.92
N PHE A 31 -7.30 15.41 0.72
CA PHE A 31 -6.58 16.68 0.57
C PHE A 31 -5.83 17.11 1.84
N GLY A 32 -6.37 16.81 3.02
CA GLY A 32 -5.71 17.13 4.28
C GLY A 32 -4.62 16.13 4.68
N MET A 33 -4.65 14.90 4.16
CA MET A 33 -3.72 13.83 4.55
C MET A 33 -2.54 13.65 3.60
N VAL A 34 -2.78 13.68 2.29
CA VAL A 34 -1.76 13.33 1.28
C VAL A 34 -0.47 14.15 1.39
N PRO A 35 -0.49 15.47 1.64
CA PRO A 35 0.74 16.24 1.86
C PRO A 35 1.64 15.72 3.00
N PHE A 36 1.07 15.00 3.97
CA PHE A 36 1.79 14.43 5.10
C PHE A 36 2.16 12.96 4.91
N LEU A 37 1.60 12.27 3.92
CA LEU A 37 1.80 10.83 3.72
C LEU A 37 3.26 10.47 3.45
N ASN A 38 4.05 11.34 2.83
CA ASN A 38 5.47 11.05 2.60
C ASN A 38 6.24 10.90 3.92
N SER A 39 5.97 11.80 4.89
CA SER A 39 6.57 11.70 6.22
C SER A 39 6.07 10.47 6.99
N ILE A 40 4.78 10.15 6.87
CA ILE A 40 4.19 8.96 7.51
C ILE A 40 4.80 7.67 6.93
N LEU A 41 4.94 7.60 5.60
CA LEU A 41 5.56 6.48 4.87
C LEU A 41 7.01 6.26 5.31
N GLY A 42 7.83 7.31 5.29
CA GLY A 42 9.22 7.24 5.75
C GLY A 42 9.33 6.77 7.20
N THR A 43 8.40 7.20 8.06
CA THR A 43 8.37 6.80 9.48
C THR A 43 7.93 5.34 9.68
N MET A 44 6.98 4.85 8.87
CA MET A 44 6.46 3.50 9.02
C MET A 44 7.35 2.41 8.43
N LEU A 45 8.25 2.76 7.49
CA LEU A 45 9.09 1.79 6.79
C LEU A 45 9.88 0.86 7.74
N PRO A 46 10.62 1.38 8.75
CA PRO A 46 11.30 0.52 9.73
C PRO A 46 10.35 -0.40 10.52
N MET A 47 9.09 0.03 10.72
CA MET A 47 8.10 -0.71 11.51
C MET A 47 7.57 -1.94 10.77
N LEU A 48 7.61 -1.95 9.44
CA LEU A 48 7.24 -3.13 8.64
C LEU A 48 8.10 -4.33 9.04
N GLY A 49 9.42 -4.16 9.19
CA GLY A 49 10.31 -5.22 9.66
C GLY A 49 10.00 -5.72 11.09
N MET A 50 9.33 -4.90 11.90
CA MET A 50 8.95 -5.21 13.28
C MET A 50 7.60 -5.92 13.41
N ALA A 51 6.75 -5.86 12.37
CA ALA A 51 5.43 -6.45 12.36
C ALA A 51 5.49 -7.99 12.27
N LYS A 52 5.62 -8.64 13.42
CA LYS A 52 5.68 -10.11 13.50
C LYS A 52 4.30 -10.78 13.46
N GLN A 53 3.33 -10.16 14.12
CA GLN A 53 1.97 -10.70 14.25
C GLN A 53 1.16 -10.47 12.98
N ASP A 54 0.40 -11.48 12.57
CA ASP A 54 -0.36 -11.44 11.33
C ASP A 54 -1.46 -10.34 11.28
N PRO A 55 -2.21 -10.06 12.36
CA PRO A 55 -3.10 -8.89 12.40
C PRO A 55 -2.38 -7.57 12.16
N MET A 56 -1.15 -7.43 12.67
CA MET A 56 -0.36 -6.22 12.47
C MET A 56 0.09 -6.09 11.01
N LYS A 57 0.53 -7.19 10.38
CA LYS A 57 0.85 -7.19 8.95
C LYS A 57 -0.36 -6.80 8.10
N ALA A 58 -1.52 -7.35 8.42
CA ALA A 58 -2.76 -7.06 7.71
C ALA A 58 -3.13 -5.56 7.80
N VAL A 59 -3.06 -4.94 8.98
CA VAL A 59 -3.38 -3.49 9.11
C VAL A 59 -2.35 -2.60 8.40
N PHE A 60 -1.08 -3.00 8.35
CA PHE A 60 -0.08 -2.31 7.53
C PHE A 60 -0.40 -2.40 6.03
N CYS A 61 -0.84 -3.56 5.54
CA CYS A 61 -1.27 -3.71 4.15
C CYS A 61 -2.47 -2.80 3.86
N VAL A 62 -3.49 -2.79 4.73
CA VAL A 62 -4.65 -1.90 4.60
C VAL A 62 -4.23 -0.43 4.59
N ALA A 63 -3.31 -0.02 5.46
CA ALA A 63 -2.81 1.35 5.48
C ALA A 63 -2.10 1.72 4.17
N LEU A 64 -1.18 0.89 3.68
CA LEU A 64 -0.47 1.11 2.41
C LEU A 64 -1.41 1.14 1.21
N GLN A 65 -2.43 0.29 1.20
CA GLN A 65 -3.48 0.32 0.19
C GLN A 65 -4.18 1.68 0.18
N ARG A 66 -4.70 2.10 1.34
CA ARG A 66 -5.48 3.35 1.50
C ARG A 66 -4.64 4.61 1.26
N PHE A 67 -3.37 4.59 1.63
CA PHE A 67 -2.43 5.65 1.29
C PHE A 67 -2.25 5.73 -0.21
N SER A 68 -2.06 4.60 -0.89
CA SER A 68 -1.90 4.58 -2.34
C SER A 68 -3.16 5.05 -3.07
N GLU A 69 -4.34 4.58 -2.66
CA GLU A 69 -5.63 5.04 -3.20
C GLU A 69 -5.81 6.56 -3.03
N SER A 70 -5.56 7.09 -1.83
CA SER A 70 -5.68 8.53 -1.57
C SER A 70 -4.68 9.38 -2.34
N ILE A 71 -3.43 8.92 -2.52
CA ILE A 71 -2.44 9.61 -3.36
C ILE A 71 -2.92 9.66 -4.82
N LEU A 72 -3.42 8.54 -5.35
CA LEU A 72 -3.97 8.50 -6.72
C LEU A 72 -5.16 9.44 -6.89
N GLU A 73 -6.08 9.47 -5.91
CA GLU A 73 -7.23 10.39 -5.91
C GLU A 73 -6.80 11.86 -5.86
N TYR A 74 -5.80 12.19 -5.03
CA TYR A 74 -5.24 13.53 -4.93
C TYR A 74 -4.61 13.98 -6.25
N LEU A 75 -3.80 13.11 -6.87
CA LEU A 75 -3.15 13.40 -8.16
C LEU A 75 -4.16 13.54 -9.30
N ALA A 76 -5.29 12.82 -9.23
CA ALA A 76 -6.38 12.95 -10.21
C ALA A 76 -7.19 14.25 -10.06
N ASN A 77 -7.12 14.93 -8.90
CA ASN A 77 -7.89 16.14 -8.57
C ASN A 77 -6.99 17.31 -8.15
N LEU A 78 -5.81 17.45 -8.80
CA LEU A 78 -4.83 18.50 -8.48
C LEU A 78 -5.38 19.93 -8.61
N ASP A 79 -6.42 20.14 -9.42
CA ASP A 79 -7.11 21.41 -9.59
C ASP A 79 -7.83 21.88 -8.31
N LYS A 80 -8.20 20.94 -7.44
CA LYS A 80 -8.88 21.20 -6.15
C LYS A 80 -7.92 21.06 -4.97
N ALA A 81 -6.70 20.63 -5.22
CA ALA A 81 -5.75 20.29 -4.19
C ALA A 81 -5.21 21.54 -3.48
N PRO A 82 -5.05 21.50 -2.15
CA PRO A 82 -4.48 22.60 -1.38
C PRO A 82 -3.01 22.83 -1.71
N ASP A 83 -2.29 21.78 -2.09
CA ASP A 83 -0.91 21.85 -2.58
C ASP A 83 -0.80 21.16 -3.96
N PRO A 84 -0.79 21.93 -5.06
CA PRO A 84 -0.68 21.38 -6.41
C PRO A 84 0.75 20.94 -6.78
N THR A 85 1.73 21.13 -5.89
CA THR A 85 3.13 20.76 -6.13
C THR A 85 3.44 19.31 -5.83
N VAL A 86 2.52 18.59 -5.16
CA VAL A 86 2.63 17.17 -4.86
C VAL A 86 2.76 16.37 -6.15
N ARG A 87 3.79 15.53 -6.25
CA ARG A 87 4.04 14.68 -7.41
C ARG A 87 4.07 13.22 -7.01
N LYS A 88 3.78 12.34 -7.98
CA LYS A 88 3.92 10.89 -7.82
C LYS A 88 5.32 10.50 -7.29
N ASP A 89 6.37 11.12 -7.85
CA ASP A 89 7.77 10.85 -7.50
C ASP A 89 8.11 11.10 -6.03
N THR A 90 7.36 11.97 -5.36
CA THR A 90 7.52 12.26 -3.93
C THR A 90 7.38 11.00 -3.08
N PHE A 91 6.50 10.07 -3.46
CA PHE A 91 6.19 8.86 -2.68
C PHE A 91 6.83 7.58 -3.24
N SER A 92 7.27 7.59 -4.49
CA SER A 92 7.69 6.42 -5.25
C SER A 92 8.75 5.57 -4.53
N ASN A 93 9.73 6.20 -3.87
CA ASN A 93 10.82 5.47 -3.23
C ASN A 93 10.35 4.70 -1.98
N ASP A 94 9.60 5.37 -1.10
CA ASP A 94 9.15 4.76 0.14
C ASP A 94 8.06 3.72 -0.11
N LEU A 95 7.16 3.98 -1.06
CA LEU A 95 6.18 2.99 -1.51
C LEU A 95 6.86 1.78 -2.14
N PHE A 96 7.95 1.97 -2.90
CA PHE A 96 8.69 0.83 -3.46
C PHE A 96 9.32 -0.04 -2.37
N ASN A 97 9.95 0.57 -1.36
CA ASN A 97 10.55 -0.16 -0.25
C ASN A 97 9.49 -0.96 0.53
N ALA A 98 8.32 -0.36 0.76
CA ALA A 98 7.21 -1.07 1.39
C ALA A 98 6.67 -2.19 0.50
N TYR A 99 6.51 -1.93 -0.81
CA TYR A 99 6.07 -2.89 -1.80
C TYR A 99 6.97 -4.12 -1.81
N ASP A 100 8.28 -3.93 -1.84
CA ASP A 100 9.26 -5.02 -1.90
C ASP A 100 9.17 -5.93 -0.66
N ILE A 101 9.03 -5.34 0.54
CA ILE A 101 8.82 -6.10 1.79
C ILE A 101 7.53 -6.93 1.72
N LEU A 102 6.42 -6.31 1.31
CA LEU A 102 5.14 -7.01 1.20
C LEU A 102 5.22 -8.16 0.20
N PHE A 103 5.79 -7.89 -0.97
CA PHE A 103 5.87 -8.83 -2.09
C PHE A 103 6.81 -10.01 -1.79
N ASN A 104 8.03 -9.74 -1.30
CA ASN A 104 9.01 -10.79 -1.06
C ASN A 104 8.75 -11.56 0.23
N ASN A 105 8.30 -10.88 1.29
CA ASN A 105 8.31 -11.47 2.64
C ASN A 105 6.91 -11.84 3.12
N TRP A 106 5.86 -11.11 2.73
CA TRP A 106 4.52 -11.29 3.29
C TRP A 106 3.53 -11.98 2.35
N LEU A 107 3.76 -11.93 1.03
CA LEU A 107 2.94 -12.63 0.05
C LEU A 107 2.91 -14.16 0.26
N GLN A 108 4.01 -14.71 0.81
CA GLN A 108 4.15 -16.13 1.13
C GLN A 108 3.66 -16.49 2.54
N ASN A 109 3.03 -15.55 3.28
CA ASN A 109 2.55 -15.80 4.63
C ASN A 109 1.56 -16.99 4.66
N ARG A 110 1.62 -17.82 5.71
CA ARG A 110 0.73 -18.97 5.90
C ARG A 110 -0.74 -18.57 6.05
N GLU A 111 -1.03 -17.41 6.64
CA GLU A 111 -2.41 -16.93 6.83
C GLU A 111 -2.98 -16.36 5.52
N SER A 112 -4.13 -16.89 5.08
CA SER A 112 -4.79 -16.46 3.84
C SER A 112 -5.22 -15.00 3.85
N LYS A 113 -5.70 -14.49 5.00
CA LYS A 113 -6.13 -13.09 5.15
C LYS A 113 -4.97 -12.11 4.95
N VAL A 114 -3.79 -12.42 5.46
CA VAL A 114 -2.60 -11.58 5.24
C VAL A 114 -2.21 -11.59 3.77
N ARG A 115 -2.20 -12.76 3.12
CA ARG A 115 -1.89 -12.84 1.67
C ARG A 115 -2.87 -12.02 0.84
N LEU A 116 -4.17 -12.10 1.15
CA LEU A 116 -5.19 -11.30 0.50
C LEU A 116 -4.93 -9.80 0.70
N ALA A 117 -4.69 -9.36 1.94
CA ALA A 117 -4.43 -7.95 2.24
C ALA A 117 -3.17 -7.44 1.52
N VAL A 118 -2.12 -8.26 1.41
CA VAL A 118 -0.92 -7.93 0.61
C VAL A 118 -1.31 -7.67 -0.83
N VAL A 119 -2.08 -8.57 -1.45
CA VAL A 119 -2.48 -8.43 -2.87
C VAL A 119 -3.36 -7.22 -3.11
N GLU A 120 -4.32 -6.95 -2.21
CA GLU A 120 -5.16 -5.76 -2.27
C GLU A 120 -4.31 -4.47 -2.16
N ALA A 121 -3.23 -4.48 -1.38
CA ALA A 121 -2.33 -3.34 -1.26
C ALA A 121 -1.41 -3.15 -2.48
N LEU A 122 -0.84 -4.23 -3.01
CA LEU A 122 0.10 -4.17 -4.14
C LEU A 122 -0.53 -3.56 -5.40
N GLY A 123 -1.84 -3.75 -5.60
CA GLY A 123 -2.61 -3.15 -6.70
C GLY A 123 -2.42 -1.63 -6.82
N PRO A 124 -3.05 -0.82 -5.94
CA PRO A 124 -2.93 0.64 -5.98
C PRO A 124 -1.48 1.12 -5.82
N MET A 125 -0.65 0.42 -5.03
CA MET A 125 0.77 0.78 -4.87
C MET A 125 1.51 0.78 -6.21
N SER A 126 1.27 -0.23 -7.07
CA SER A 126 1.97 -0.35 -8.36
C SER A 126 1.76 0.86 -9.29
N HIS A 127 0.60 1.52 -9.23
CA HIS A 127 0.35 2.72 -10.02
C HIS A 127 1.24 3.90 -9.62
N LEU A 128 1.77 3.86 -8.40
CA LEU A 128 2.66 4.87 -7.84
C LEU A 128 4.14 4.50 -7.98
N LEU A 129 4.47 3.35 -8.56
CA LEU A 129 5.86 2.92 -8.79
C LEU A 129 6.34 3.28 -10.20
N PRO A 130 7.67 3.42 -10.40
CA PRO A 130 8.30 3.41 -11.72
C PRO A 130 8.09 2.06 -12.42
N ASN A 131 7.94 2.07 -13.75
CA ASN A 131 7.67 0.86 -14.53
C ASN A 131 8.84 -0.11 -14.51
N GLU A 132 10.06 0.40 -14.58
CA GLU A 132 11.30 -0.38 -14.60
C GLU A 132 11.39 -1.28 -13.37
N LYS A 133 11.01 -0.73 -12.21
CA LYS A 133 10.99 -1.46 -10.94
C LYS A 133 9.90 -2.54 -10.91
N LEU A 134 8.74 -2.31 -11.54
CA LEU A 134 7.67 -3.30 -11.59
C LEU A 134 8.04 -4.47 -12.51
N GLU A 135 8.66 -4.18 -13.65
CA GLU A 135 9.06 -5.17 -14.65
C GLU A 135 9.96 -6.26 -14.06
N GLU A 136 10.89 -5.88 -13.17
CA GLU A 136 11.76 -6.82 -12.46
C GLU A 136 10.99 -7.83 -11.58
N HIS A 137 9.80 -7.46 -11.08
CA HIS A 137 8.99 -8.32 -10.20
C HIS A 137 7.90 -9.12 -10.92
N LEU A 138 7.57 -8.79 -12.17
CA LEU A 138 6.52 -9.47 -12.95
C LEU A 138 6.66 -11.00 -13.00
N PRO A 139 7.87 -11.58 -13.21
CA PRO A 139 8.00 -13.04 -13.32
C PRO A 139 7.59 -13.77 -12.04
N ARG A 140 7.68 -13.10 -10.88
CA ARG A 140 7.27 -13.66 -9.57
C ARG A 140 5.84 -13.28 -9.20
N LEU A 141 5.35 -12.15 -9.72
CA LEU A 141 4.03 -11.61 -9.41
C LEU A 141 2.92 -12.43 -10.05
N ILE A 142 3.10 -12.82 -11.32
CA ILE A 142 2.12 -13.64 -12.05
C ILE A 142 1.90 -15.00 -11.36
N PRO A 143 2.93 -15.80 -11.04
CA PRO A 143 2.74 -17.05 -10.30
C PRO A 143 2.14 -16.85 -8.90
N GLY A 144 2.54 -15.78 -8.20
CA GLY A 144 2.01 -15.42 -6.88
C GLY A 144 0.50 -15.21 -6.93
N ILE A 145 0.02 -14.39 -7.86
CA ILE A 145 -1.40 -14.10 -8.07
C ILE A 145 -2.16 -15.37 -8.49
N LEU A 146 -1.63 -16.13 -9.46
CA LEU A 146 -2.25 -17.38 -9.90
C LEU A 146 -2.38 -18.39 -8.76
N SER A 147 -1.42 -18.44 -7.84
CA SER A 147 -1.48 -19.33 -6.68
C SER A 147 -2.61 -18.95 -5.70
N LEU A 148 -2.96 -17.66 -5.63
CA LEU A 148 -4.04 -17.17 -4.78
C LEU A 148 -5.40 -17.44 -5.41
N TYR A 149 -5.51 -17.30 -6.73
CA TYR A 149 -6.69 -17.71 -7.48
C TYR A 149 -6.97 -19.21 -7.35
N LYS A 150 -5.94 -20.06 -7.44
CA LYS A 150 -6.10 -21.52 -7.30
C LYS A 150 -6.50 -21.98 -5.90
N LYS A 151 -6.13 -21.22 -4.85
CA LYS A 151 -6.40 -21.59 -3.44
C LYS A 151 -7.66 -20.98 -2.87
N ASN A 152 -8.16 -19.87 -3.43
CA ASN A 152 -9.36 -19.17 -2.97
C ASN A 152 -10.50 -19.31 -3.98
N VAL A 153 -10.98 -20.55 -4.18
CA VAL A 153 -12.17 -20.87 -5.02
C VAL A 153 -13.46 -20.51 -4.26
N GLU A 154 -13.54 -19.29 -3.74
CA GLU A 154 -14.81 -18.68 -3.38
C GLU A 154 -15.01 -17.48 -4.30
N ALA A 155 -16.07 -17.55 -5.09
CA ALA A 155 -16.42 -16.70 -6.22
C ALA A 155 -16.61 -15.20 -5.91
N PHE A 156 -16.20 -14.73 -4.72
CA PHE A 156 -16.37 -13.35 -4.26
C PHE A 156 -15.21 -12.42 -4.64
N TYR A 157 -14.03 -12.95 -4.96
CA TYR A 157 -12.84 -12.13 -5.27
C TYR A 157 -12.70 -11.70 -6.74
N VAL A 158 -13.53 -12.25 -7.64
CA VAL A 158 -13.42 -12.00 -9.10
C VAL A 158 -13.64 -10.52 -9.46
N THR A 159 -14.42 -9.77 -8.68
CA THR A 159 -14.75 -8.38 -8.96
C THR A 159 -13.76 -7.36 -8.41
N LYS A 160 -12.86 -7.73 -7.48
CA LYS A 160 -11.94 -6.79 -6.82
C LYS A 160 -10.53 -6.73 -7.42
N VAL A 161 -10.24 -7.58 -8.40
CA VAL A 161 -8.97 -7.61 -9.14
C VAL A 161 -8.91 -6.51 -10.21
N SER A 162 -9.80 -5.52 -10.19
CA SER A 162 -9.72 -4.33 -11.05
C SER A 162 -8.35 -3.64 -10.97
N GLY A 163 -7.76 -3.55 -9.77
CA GLY A 163 -6.43 -2.95 -9.59
C GLY A 163 -5.27 -3.78 -10.17
N MET A 164 -5.43 -5.09 -10.44
CA MET A 164 -4.35 -5.91 -11.03
C MET A 164 -4.52 -6.17 -12.53
N THR A 165 -5.76 -6.14 -13.06
CA THR A 165 -5.96 -6.03 -14.51
C THR A 165 -5.28 -4.80 -15.07
N GLU A 166 -5.24 -3.70 -14.30
CA GLU A 166 -4.55 -2.49 -14.72
C GLU A 166 -3.02 -2.61 -14.69
N ILE A 167 -2.43 -3.42 -13.78
CA ILE A 167 -0.98 -3.74 -13.82
C ILE A 167 -0.63 -4.46 -15.12
N LEU A 168 -1.46 -5.45 -15.50
CA LEU A 168 -1.25 -6.20 -16.74
C LEU A 168 -1.50 -5.33 -18.00
N GLN A 169 -2.36 -4.32 -17.93
CA GLN A 169 -2.58 -3.34 -19.01
C GLN A 169 -1.44 -2.32 -19.18
N ARG A 170 -0.54 -2.20 -18.20
CA ARG A 170 0.61 -1.28 -18.26
C ARG A 170 1.87 -1.93 -18.84
N LEU A 171 1.82 -3.23 -19.15
CA LEU A 171 2.90 -3.95 -19.82
C LEU A 171 2.73 -3.84 -21.34
N PRO A 172 3.82 -3.66 -22.10
CA PRO A 172 3.77 -3.58 -23.55
C PRO A 172 3.29 -4.87 -24.22
#